data_AF-A0A3L7X1V9-F1
#
_entry.id   AF-A0A3L7X1V9-F1
#
_cell.length_a   1.000
_cell.length_b   1.000
_cell.length_c   1.000
_cell.angle_alpha   90.00
_cell.angle_beta   90.00
_cell.angle_gamma   90.00
#
_symmetry.space_group_name_H-M   'P 1'
#
loop_
_entity.id
_entity.type
_entity.pdbx_description
1 polymer ?
#
loop_
_entity_poly.entity_id
_entity_poly.type
_entity_poly.pdbx_seq_one_letter_code
_entity_poly.pdbx_strand_id
1 'polypeptide(L)'
;MPADRNQNRRKLQELLRELFQFDTADLDFGIYKILHHRKQEIERFIEADLLAAVNAALQSYQAGEQTGLEQQLTQEAEKVRTNLGANAIDDKGIVHPLFAVTPMVQLYLELQEKIASTEVAAETEAAIYNDLYTFFSRYYDNGDFLSKRRYSSRDPKYFVPYNGEEVMLHWANRDQYYVKSGEHFIDYRFKLEGANQGQQVHFQLDRADVPQDNVKAATDREFVLRSENPVLWDGGSNELTVVFEYRPLTDAETANYLDTYNRPLPKSKQRKTLDRAARCVAMEQVILTALSDNLPIRDALALPHKGEAEKSLLNYHLNQYTARNTSDYFVHKDLGGFLRGQLDFYLKNEVL
;
A
#
# COMPACT_ATOMS: atom_id res chain seq x y z
N MET A 1 3.79 23.07 7.53
CA MET A 1 5.17 22.87 7.05
C MET A 1 5.81 21.56 7.55
N PRO A 2 6.45 21.42 8.75
CA PRO A 2 7.05 20.13 9.15
C PRO A 2 6.02 19.04 9.50
N ALA A 3 4.81 19.43 9.93
CA ALA A 3 3.71 18.51 10.19
C ALA A 3 3.19 17.83 8.90
N ASP A 4 2.98 18.61 7.83
CA ASP A 4 2.49 18.10 6.53
C ASP A 4 3.50 17.16 5.85
N ARG A 5 4.79 17.49 5.95
CA ARG A 5 5.87 16.62 5.44
C ARG A 5 5.83 15.24 6.07
N ASN A 6 5.78 15.17 7.40
CA ASN A 6 5.73 13.90 8.12
C ASN A 6 4.44 13.13 7.83
N GLN A 7 3.33 13.82 7.59
CA GLN A 7 2.06 13.20 7.24
C GLN A 7 2.09 12.59 5.82
N ASN A 8 2.54 13.33 4.81
CA ASN A 8 2.61 12.82 3.42
C ASN A 8 3.58 11.64 3.31
N ARG A 9 4.72 11.74 4.01
CA ARG A 9 5.67 10.63 4.12
C ARG A 9 5.02 9.37 4.68
N ARG A 10 4.31 9.48 5.82
CA ARG A 10 3.62 8.33 6.45
C ARG A 10 2.58 7.72 5.52
N LYS A 11 1.76 8.53 4.86
CA LYS A 11 0.77 8.06 3.87
C LYS A 11 1.42 7.27 2.74
N LEU A 12 2.54 7.76 2.19
CA LEU A 12 3.28 7.03 1.15
C LEU A 12 3.83 5.70 1.69
N GLN A 13 4.40 5.69 2.90
CA GLN A 13 4.93 4.48 3.52
C GLN A 13 3.83 3.44 3.78
N GLU A 14 2.65 3.86 4.25
CA GLU A 14 1.47 2.99 4.41
C GLU A 14 1.02 2.41 3.08
N LEU A 15 0.91 3.24 2.02
CA LEU A 15 0.58 2.78 0.68
C LEU A 15 1.61 1.76 0.17
N LEU A 16 2.92 2.02 0.33
CA LEU A 16 3.96 1.08 -0.09
C LEU A 16 3.83 -0.26 0.62
N ARG A 17 3.52 -0.27 1.93
CA ARG A 17 3.27 -1.51 2.67
C ARG A 17 2.04 -2.26 2.14
N GLU A 18 1.00 -1.54 1.72
CA GLU A 18 -0.16 -2.11 1.05
C GLU A 18 0.21 -2.71 -0.32
N LEU A 19 0.99 -2.00 -1.14
CA LEU A 19 1.47 -2.44 -2.46
C LEU A 19 2.29 -3.74 -2.37
N PHE A 20 3.17 -3.83 -1.37
CA PHE A 20 3.96 -5.03 -1.08
C PHE A 20 3.18 -6.06 -0.25
N GLN A 21 1.89 -5.83 -0.02
CA GLN A 21 0.94 -6.72 0.66
C GLN A 21 1.45 -7.23 2.02
N PHE A 22 2.02 -6.33 2.83
CA PHE A 22 2.59 -6.64 4.14
C PHE A 22 1.60 -7.34 5.09
N ASP A 23 0.31 -7.03 4.97
CA ASP A 23 -0.76 -7.67 5.76
C ASP A 23 -1.05 -9.11 5.33
N THR A 24 -0.48 -9.54 4.21
CA THR A 24 -0.57 -10.92 3.71
C THR A 24 0.80 -11.59 3.67
N ALA A 25 1.85 -10.92 4.15
CA ALA A 25 3.22 -11.43 4.11
C ALA A 25 3.42 -12.67 4.97
N ASP A 26 2.52 -13.00 5.91
CA ASP A 26 2.62 -14.23 6.70
C ASP A 26 2.11 -15.48 5.96
N LEU A 27 1.67 -15.32 4.70
CA LEU A 27 1.33 -16.42 3.80
C LEU A 27 2.61 -17.05 3.21
N ASP A 28 2.88 -18.33 3.52
CA ASP A 28 4.06 -19.06 3.01
C ASP A 28 3.76 -19.82 1.70
N PHE A 29 3.26 -19.12 0.67
CA PHE A 29 3.05 -19.71 -0.65
C PHE A 29 3.22 -18.71 -1.80
N GLY A 30 3.46 -19.23 -3.01
CA GLY A 30 3.56 -18.44 -4.24
C GLY A 30 4.56 -17.27 -4.11
N ILE A 31 4.16 -16.09 -4.61
CA ILE A 31 4.96 -14.86 -4.50
C ILE A 31 5.04 -14.33 -3.06
N TYR A 32 4.06 -14.65 -2.20
CA TYR A 32 4.04 -14.20 -0.80
C TYR A 32 5.20 -14.77 -0.01
N LYS A 33 5.64 -15.99 -0.31
CA LYS A 33 6.86 -16.57 0.27
C LYS A 33 8.10 -15.70 0.00
N ILE A 34 8.22 -15.17 -1.21
CA ILE A 34 9.34 -14.29 -1.59
C ILE A 34 9.22 -12.97 -0.85
N LEU A 35 8.03 -12.38 -0.81
CA LEU A 35 7.76 -11.13 -0.09
C LEU A 35 8.00 -11.27 1.41
N HIS A 36 7.61 -12.40 2.02
CA HIS A 36 7.88 -12.73 3.41
C HIS A 36 9.38 -12.78 3.69
N HIS A 37 10.12 -13.54 2.87
CA HIS A 37 11.56 -13.69 3.02
C HIS A 37 12.29 -12.35 2.90
N ARG A 38 11.80 -11.47 2.02
CA ARG A 38 12.37 -10.14 1.74
C ARG A 38 11.75 -9.03 2.59
N LYS A 39 10.86 -9.35 3.54
CA LYS A 39 10.08 -8.36 4.32
C LYS A 39 10.96 -7.33 5.01
N GLN A 40 12.05 -7.77 5.65
CA GLN A 40 12.99 -6.86 6.32
C GLN A 40 13.71 -5.91 5.35
N GLU A 41 14.04 -6.38 4.16
CA GLU A 41 14.71 -5.59 3.13
C GLU A 41 13.75 -4.55 2.53
N ILE A 42 12.50 -4.95 2.29
CA ILE A 42 11.45 -4.04 1.80
C ILE A 42 11.10 -3.00 2.88
N GLU A 43 11.00 -3.40 4.15
CA GLU A 43 10.74 -2.48 5.25
C GLU A 43 11.87 -1.45 5.38
N ARG A 44 13.14 -1.89 5.33
CA ARG A 44 14.29 -0.98 5.29
C ARG A 44 14.23 -0.02 4.10
N PHE A 45 13.81 -0.51 2.93
CA PHE A 45 13.65 0.34 1.77
C PHE A 45 12.60 1.45 2.00
N ILE A 46 11.44 1.10 2.57
CA ILE A 46 10.35 2.03 2.87
C ILE A 46 10.72 3.04 3.97
N GLU A 47 11.43 2.59 5.00
CA GLU A 47 11.73 3.40 6.19
C GLU A 47 12.98 4.26 6.05
N ALA A 48 13.98 3.80 5.29
CA ALA A 48 15.29 4.44 5.21
C ALA A 48 15.73 4.72 3.77
N ASP A 49 15.84 3.70 2.92
CA ASP A 49 16.54 3.83 1.63
C ASP A 49 15.81 4.80 0.68
N LEU A 50 14.46 4.76 0.65
CA LEU A 50 13.65 5.70 -0.13
C LEU A 50 13.86 7.15 0.34
N LEU A 51 13.90 7.37 1.65
CA LEU A 51 14.08 8.71 2.21
C LEU A 51 15.49 9.24 1.90
N ALA A 52 16.50 8.38 1.99
CA ALA A 52 17.86 8.73 1.61
C ALA A 52 17.95 9.09 0.12
N ALA A 53 17.28 8.33 -0.75
CA ALA A 53 17.26 8.59 -2.19
C ALA A 53 16.57 9.93 -2.53
N VAL A 54 15.42 10.24 -1.92
CA VAL A 54 14.71 11.51 -2.12
C VAL A 54 15.56 12.69 -1.65
N ASN A 55 16.16 12.59 -0.45
CA ASN A 55 17.03 13.64 0.08
C ASN A 55 18.27 13.88 -0.81
N ALA A 56 18.92 12.81 -1.27
CA ALA A 56 20.07 12.93 -2.15
C ALA A 56 19.71 13.58 -3.50
N ALA A 57 18.56 13.22 -4.09
CA ALA A 57 18.07 13.83 -5.31
C ALA A 57 17.75 15.32 -5.14
N LEU A 58 17.08 15.69 -4.04
CA LEU A 58 16.78 17.10 -3.72
C LEU A 58 18.04 17.93 -3.49
N GLN A 59 19.03 17.39 -2.77
CA GLN A 59 20.32 18.06 -2.57
C GLN A 59 21.05 18.28 -3.90
N SER A 60 21.08 17.27 -4.77
CA SER A 60 21.69 17.41 -6.09
C SER A 60 20.97 18.45 -6.97
N TYR A 61 19.64 18.50 -6.91
CA TYR A 61 18.85 19.49 -7.63
C TYR A 61 19.15 20.91 -7.13
N GLN A 62 19.16 21.10 -5.80
CA GLN A 62 19.47 22.39 -5.17
C GLN A 62 20.89 22.87 -5.51
N ALA A 63 21.88 21.99 -5.45
CA ALA A 63 23.25 22.35 -5.81
C ALA A 63 23.35 22.80 -7.28
N GLY A 64 22.64 22.12 -8.19
CA GLY A 64 22.56 22.50 -9.60
C GLY A 64 21.83 23.83 -9.82
N GLU A 65 20.68 24.03 -9.16
CA GLU A 65 19.90 25.27 -9.23
C GLU A 65 20.67 26.47 -8.66
N GLN A 66 21.31 26.31 -7.50
CA GLN A 66 22.18 27.33 -6.91
C GLN A 66 23.34 27.67 -7.84
N THR A 67 24.03 26.68 -8.40
CA THR A 67 25.11 26.92 -9.37
C THR A 67 24.60 27.69 -10.60
N GLY A 68 23.41 27.35 -11.11
CA GLY A 68 22.79 28.05 -12.23
C GLY A 68 22.41 29.50 -11.89
N LEU A 69 21.83 29.72 -10.71
CA LEU A 69 21.47 31.06 -10.22
C LEU A 69 22.73 31.90 -9.97
N GLU A 70 23.80 31.34 -9.42
CA GLU A 70 25.09 32.03 -9.23
C GLU A 70 25.74 32.41 -10.57
N GLN A 71 25.67 31.54 -11.58
CA GLN A 71 26.13 31.85 -12.93
C GLN A 71 25.30 32.97 -13.57
N GLN A 72 23.97 32.93 -13.45
CA GLN A 72 23.09 34.00 -13.92
C GLN A 72 23.37 35.32 -13.20
N LEU A 73 23.54 35.29 -11.88
CA LEU A 73 23.89 36.44 -11.06
C LEU A 73 25.21 37.06 -11.52
N THR A 74 26.22 36.24 -11.80
CA THR A 74 27.52 36.69 -12.29
C THR A 74 27.41 37.33 -13.66
N GLN A 75 26.69 36.70 -14.60
CA GLN A 75 26.46 37.25 -15.94
C GLN A 75 25.67 38.56 -15.89
N GLU A 76 24.66 38.66 -15.03
CA GLU A 76 23.87 39.88 -14.89
C GLU A 76 24.68 41.00 -14.23
N ALA A 77 25.54 40.67 -13.25
CA ALA A 77 26.49 41.62 -12.67
C ALA A 77 27.46 42.20 -13.72
N GLU A 78 27.97 41.35 -14.62
CA GLU A 78 28.82 41.78 -15.73
C GLU A 78 28.07 42.70 -16.71
N LYS A 79 26.83 42.38 -17.07
CA LYS A 79 26.00 43.25 -17.90
C LYS A 79 25.74 44.59 -17.23
N VAL A 80 25.45 44.61 -15.93
CA VAL A 80 25.26 45.84 -15.15
C VAL A 80 26.54 46.68 -15.17
N ARG A 81 27.70 46.10 -14.85
CA ARG A 81 28.99 46.82 -14.87
C ARG A 81 29.38 47.32 -16.26
N THR A 82 29.03 46.57 -17.32
CA THR A 82 29.33 46.96 -18.70
C THR A 82 28.44 48.10 -19.20
N ASN A 83 27.15 48.09 -18.88
CA ASN A 83 26.19 49.09 -19.37
C ASN A 83 26.09 50.34 -18.50
N LEU A 84 26.28 50.21 -17.18
CA LEU A 84 26.09 51.30 -16.20
C LEU A 84 27.42 51.79 -15.60
N GLY A 85 28.54 51.14 -15.93
CA GLY A 85 29.89 51.47 -15.47
C GLY A 85 30.35 50.62 -14.28
N ALA A 86 31.67 50.50 -14.12
CA ALA A 86 32.29 49.61 -13.13
C ALA A 86 31.86 49.89 -11.68
N ASN A 87 31.43 51.11 -11.38
CA ASN A 87 31.00 51.54 -10.04
C ASN A 87 29.51 51.23 -9.75
N ALA A 88 28.77 50.61 -10.68
CA ALA A 88 27.35 50.30 -10.49
C ALA A 88 27.12 49.17 -9.45
N ILE A 89 28.04 48.21 -9.39
CA ILE A 89 28.09 47.13 -8.39
C ILE A 89 29.52 47.02 -7.87
N ASP A 90 29.71 47.15 -6.56
CA ASP A 90 31.03 47.06 -5.94
C ASP A 90 31.58 45.62 -5.89
N ASP A 91 32.81 45.47 -5.38
CA ASP A 91 33.49 44.17 -5.25
C ASP A 91 32.81 43.21 -4.25
N LYS A 92 31.90 43.74 -3.42
CA LYS A 92 31.12 42.98 -2.44
C LYS A 92 29.71 42.66 -2.93
N GLY A 93 29.36 43.03 -4.17
CA GLY A 93 28.03 42.79 -4.75
C GLY A 93 26.97 43.77 -4.26
N ILE A 94 27.36 44.91 -3.69
CA ILE A 94 26.45 45.96 -3.25
C ILE A 94 26.19 46.92 -4.41
N VAL A 95 24.90 47.10 -4.72
CA VAL A 95 24.42 48.01 -5.76
C VAL A 95 24.54 49.47 -5.29
N HIS A 96 25.09 50.34 -6.15
CA HIS A 96 25.13 51.76 -5.85
C HIS A 96 23.73 52.41 -5.92
N PRO A 97 23.29 53.23 -4.93
CA PRO A 97 21.92 53.73 -4.82
C PRO A 97 21.38 54.45 -6.07
N LEU A 98 22.25 55.14 -6.81
CA LEU A 98 21.92 55.84 -8.06
C LEU A 98 21.32 54.92 -9.14
N PHE A 99 21.64 53.62 -9.14
CA PHE A 99 21.22 52.69 -10.19
C PHE A 99 20.14 51.70 -9.73
N ALA A 100 19.74 51.74 -8.45
CA ALA A 100 18.83 50.76 -7.82
C ALA A 100 17.45 50.62 -8.51
N VAL A 101 16.99 51.68 -9.18
CA VAL A 101 15.70 51.69 -9.92
C VAL A 101 15.82 51.25 -11.38
N THR A 102 17.01 50.86 -11.84
CA THR A 102 17.21 50.43 -13.23
C THR A 102 16.78 48.96 -13.39
N PRO A 103 16.04 48.58 -14.46
CA PRO A 103 15.50 47.22 -14.61
C PRO A 103 16.56 46.10 -14.50
N MET A 104 17.77 46.33 -15.02
CA MET A 104 18.88 45.36 -14.99
C MET A 104 19.40 45.12 -13.58
N VAL A 105 19.38 46.18 -12.76
CA VAL A 105 19.82 46.16 -11.36
C VAL A 105 18.74 45.54 -10.48
N GLN A 106 17.47 45.77 -10.78
CA GLN A 106 16.35 45.07 -10.12
C GLN A 106 16.43 43.56 -10.35
N LEU A 107 16.67 43.12 -11.59
CA LEU A 107 16.87 41.70 -11.90
C LEU A 107 18.04 41.08 -11.13
N TYR A 108 19.15 41.82 -10.99
CA TYR A 108 20.29 41.40 -10.17
C TYR A 108 19.93 41.25 -8.67
N LEU A 109 19.18 42.21 -8.11
CA LEU A 109 18.73 42.16 -6.71
C LEU A 109 17.73 41.01 -6.49
N GLU A 110 16.81 40.77 -7.42
CA GLU A 110 15.87 39.64 -7.38
C GLU A 110 16.61 38.29 -7.42
N LEU A 111 17.69 38.17 -8.19
CA LEU A 111 18.55 36.98 -8.21
C LEU A 111 19.30 36.80 -6.88
N GLN A 112 19.80 37.87 -6.26
CA GLN A 112 20.41 37.80 -4.92
C GLN A 112 19.40 37.34 -3.87
N GLU A 113 18.18 37.87 -3.90
CA GLU A 113 17.10 37.50 -2.98
C GLU A 113 16.70 36.03 -3.16
N LYS A 114 16.56 35.56 -4.41
CA LYS A 114 16.29 34.15 -4.71
C LYS A 114 17.36 33.19 -4.19
N ILE A 115 18.63 33.56 -4.32
CA ILE A 115 19.74 32.76 -3.77
C ILE A 115 19.69 32.74 -2.24
N ALA A 116 19.35 33.88 -1.62
CA ALA A 116 19.22 34.00 -0.17
C ALA A 116 18.01 33.24 0.40
N SER A 117 16.91 33.12 -0.34
CA SER A 117 15.66 32.51 0.11
C SER A 117 15.59 30.98 -0.06
N THR A 118 16.68 30.25 0.21
CA THR A 118 16.73 28.77 0.07
C THR A 118 15.94 28.04 1.19
N GLU A 119 14.62 28.28 1.28
CA GLU A 119 13.65 27.54 2.13
C GLU A 119 12.78 26.55 1.32
N VAL A 120 13.02 26.44 0.00
CA VAL A 120 12.23 25.65 -0.96
C VAL A 120 12.26 24.12 -0.67
N ALA A 121 13.28 23.63 0.06
CA ALA A 121 13.54 22.20 0.27
C ALA A 121 12.36 21.42 0.88
N ALA A 122 11.76 21.95 1.96
CA ALA A 122 10.81 21.19 2.77
C ALA A 122 9.42 21.09 2.13
N GLU A 123 9.00 22.14 1.40
CA GLU A 123 7.74 22.13 0.65
C GLU A 123 7.84 21.24 -0.59
N THR A 124 8.96 21.33 -1.33
CA THR A 124 9.21 20.46 -2.48
C THR A 124 9.26 18.98 -2.07
N GLU A 125 9.89 18.66 -0.94
CA GLU A 125 9.92 17.29 -0.41
C GLU A 125 8.50 16.77 -0.09
N ALA A 126 7.69 17.58 0.59
CA ALA A 126 6.32 17.20 0.94
C ALA A 126 5.43 17.02 -0.30
N ALA A 127 5.64 17.82 -1.35
CA ALA A 127 4.96 17.69 -2.63
C ALA A 127 5.36 16.39 -3.34
N ILE A 128 6.65 16.06 -3.40
CA ILE A 128 7.15 14.82 -4.02
C ILE A 128 6.51 13.58 -3.36
N TYR A 129 6.44 13.52 -2.03
CA TYR A 129 5.79 12.38 -1.36
C TYR A 129 4.30 12.27 -1.73
N ASN A 130 3.61 13.41 -1.84
CA ASN A 130 2.21 13.44 -2.24
C ASN A 130 2.02 13.02 -3.71
N ASP A 131 2.91 13.42 -4.61
CA ASP A 131 2.89 13.01 -6.01
C ASP A 131 3.15 11.52 -6.18
N LEU A 132 4.14 10.97 -5.47
CA LEU A 132 4.40 9.53 -5.46
C LEU A 132 3.17 8.75 -4.96
N TYR A 133 2.56 9.21 -3.86
CA TYR A 133 1.35 8.60 -3.32
C TYR A 133 0.20 8.66 -4.35
N THR A 134 -0.03 9.83 -4.95
CA THR A 134 -1.10 10.06 -5.93
C THR A 134 -0.90 9.21 -7.17
N PHE A 135 0.35 9.08 -7.64
CA PHE A 135 0.71 8.26 -8.78
C PHE A 135 0.42 6.78 -8.51
N PHE A 136 1.00 6.18 -7.46
CA PHE A 136 0.83 4.74 -7.22
C PHE A 136 -0.61 4.37 -6.87
N SER A 137 -1.27 5.13 -5.98
CA SER A 137 -2.66 4.87 -5.56
C SER A 137 -3.66 4.98 -6.70
N ARG A 138 -3.33 5.74 -7.76
CA ARG A 138 -4.19 5.86 -8.94
C ARG A 138 -4.32 4.56 -9.69
N TYR A 139 -3.20 3.86 -9.88
CA TYR A 139 -3.11 2.66 -10.72
C TYR A 139 -3.25 1.38 -9.91
N TYR A 140 -2.95 1.39 -8.61
CA TYR A 140 -3.08 0.20 -7.78
C TYR A 140 -4.53 -0.10 -7.40
N ASP A 141 -4.88 -1.38 -7.44
CA ASP A 141 -6.14 -1.92 -6.92
C ASP A 141 -5.98 -3.39 -6.53
N ASN A 142 -6.14 -3.71 -5.24
CA ASN A 142 -6.20 -5.08 -4.72
C ASN A 142 -5.07 -6.03 -5.19
N GLY A 143 -3.86 -5.52 -5.40
CA GLY A 143 -2.70 -6.30 -5.85
C GLY A 143 -2.37 -6.14 -7.33
N ASP A 144 -3.26 -5.54 -8.13
CA ASP A 144 -3.05 -5.29 -9.54
C ASP A 144 -2.75 -3.82 -9.82
N PHE A 145 -2.00 -3.56 -10.90
CA PHE A 145 -1.83 -2.22 -11.46
C PHE A 145 -2.68 -2.10 -12.73
N LEU A 146 -3.60 -1.15 -12.79
CA LEU A 146 -4.59 -1.07 -13.87
C LEU A 146 -4.68 0.35 -14.40
N SER A 147 -4.79 0.50 -15.71
CA SER A 147 -5.16 1.78 -16.33
C SER A 147 -6.67 2.02 -16.12
N LYS A 148 -7.07 2.41 -14.91
CA LYS A 148 -8.47 2.72 -14.60
C LYS A 148 -8.84 4.12 -15.07
N ARG A 149 -9.97 4.24 -15.77
CA ARG A 149 -10.61 5.53 -16.01
C ARG A 149 -11.16 6.06 -14.69
N ARG A 150 -10.49 7.03 -14.09
CA ARG A 150 -11.05 7.79 -12.97
C ARG A 150 -11.87 8.95 -13.53
N TYR A 151 -13.16 9.00 -13.22
CA TYR A 151 -14.03 10.10 -13.62
C TYR A 151 -13.56 11.38 -12.92
N SER A 152 -13.00 12.31 -13.69
CA SER A 152 -12.77 13.69 -13.28
C SER A 152 -13.73 14.58 -14.07
N SER A 153 -14.18 15.66 -13.46
CA SER A 153 -15.05 16.66 -14.08
C SER A 153 -14.37 17.46 -15.20
N ARG A 154 -13.05 17.33 -15.38
CA ARG A 154 -12.27 18.05 -16.41
C ARG A 154 -11.79 17.10 -17.52
N ASP A 155 -10.79 16.26 -17.22
CA ASP A 155 -10.13 15.40 -18.22
C ASP A 155 -9.92 13.95 -17.75
N PRO A 156 -9.88 12.97 -18.66
CA PRO A 156 -9.55 11.58 -18.31
C PRO A 156 -8.12 11.49 -17.75
N LYS A 157 -8.00 11.03 -16.50
CA LYS A 157 -6.73 10.92 -15.77
C LYS A 157 -5.93 9.64 -16.06
N TYR A 158 -5.91 9.17 -17.30
CA TYR A 158 -5.17 7.96 -17.69
C TYR A 158 -4.67 8.08 -19.13
N PHE A 159 -3.54 7.43 -19.40
CA PHE A 159 -2.90 7.44 -20.70
C PHE A 159 -2.99 6.08 -21.40
N VAL A 160 -3.32 6.12 -22.69
CA VAL A 160 -3.21 4.98 -23.60
C VAL A 160 -2.24 5.39 -24.71
N PRO A 161 -1.09 4.71 -24.85
CA PRO A 161 -0.13 5.02 -25.91
C PRO A 161 -0.75 4.73 -27.27
N TYR A 162 -0.97 5.78 -28.06
CA TYR A 162 -1.60 5.70 -29.38
C TYR A 162 -0.97 6.72 -30.33
N ASN A 163 -0.66 6.30 -31.55
CA ASN A 163 0.05 7.11 -32.55
C ASN A 163 -0.88 7.96 -33.43
N GLY A 164 -2.21 7.82 -33.31
CA GLY A 164 -3.15 8.66 -34.05
C GLY A 164 -3.57 8.12 -35.43
N GLU A 165 -3.00 7.01 -35.90
CA GLU A 165 -3.20 6.54 -37.28
C GLU A 165 -4.49 5.72 -37.50
N GLU A 166 -4.84 4.81 -36.58
CA GLU A 166 -5.96 3.86 -36.73
C GLU A 166 -6.78 3.66 -35.46
N VAL A 167 -8.01 3.14 -35.58
CA VAL A 167 -8.85 2.88 -34.40
C VAL A 167 -8.18 1.94 -33.40
N MET A 168 -7.81 2.47 -32.22
CA MET A 168 -7.30 1.67 -31.11
C MET A 168 -8.42 1.34 -30.11
N LEU A 169 -8.66 0.04 -29.91
CA LEU A 169 -9.47 -0.47 -28.81
C LEU A 169 -8.55 -0.76 -27.60
N HIS A 170 -8.89 -0.18 -26.45
CA HIS A 170 -8.16 -0.37 -25.19
C HIS A 170 -9.09 -0.94 -24.11
N TRP A 171 -8.56 -1.90 -23.36
CA TRP A 171 -9.20 -2.42 -22.14
C TRP A 171 -8.19 -2.39 -20.99
N ALA A 172 -8.68 -2.26 -19.76
CA ALA A 172 -7.83 -2.01 -18.59
C ALA A 172 -6.75 -3.07 -18.37
N ASN A 173 -7.05 -4.33 -18.75
CA ASN A 173 -6.17 -5.47 -18.51
C ASN A 173 -5.36 -5.87 -19.75
N ARG A 174 -5.18 -4.94 -20.69
CA ARG A 174 -4.33 -5.12 -21.85
C ARG A 174 -2.89 -5.37 -21.38
N ASP A 175 -2.24 -6.38 -21.96
CA ASP A 175 -0.87 -6.81 -21.62
C ASP A 175 -0.67 -7.36 -20.21
N GLN A 176 -1.76 -7.89 -19.64
CA GLN A 176 -1.71 -8.68 -18.42
C GLN A 176 -2.12 -10.13 -18.69
N TYR A 177 -1.53 -11.06 -17.96
CA TYR A 177 -1.98 -12.44 -17.86
C TYR A 177 -3.02 -12.54 -16.77
N TYR A 178 -4.21 -13.03 -17.12
CA TYR A 178 -5.19 -13.45 -16.14
C TYR A 178 -4.73 -14.76 -15.51
N VAL A 179 -4.51 -14.71 -14.20
CA VAL A 179 -4.28 -15.89 -13.39
C VAL A 179 -5.40 -15.94 -12.39
N LYS A 180 -6.33 -16.86 -12.59
CA LYS A 180 -7.17 -17.29 -11.49
C LYS A 180 -6.27 -18.10 -10.57
N SER A 181 -6.07 -17.66 -9.33
CA SER A 181 -5.62 -18.63 -8.33
C SER A 181 -6.68 -19.72 -8.33
N GLY A 182 -6.30 -20.94 -8.75
CA GLY A 182 -7.15 -22.10 -8.50
C GLY A 182 -7.51 -22.16 -7.03
N GLU A 183 -8.51 -22.95 -6.66
CA GLU A 183 -8.80 -23.25 -5.25
C GLU A 183 -7.63 -24.08 -4.69
N HIS A 184 -6.47 -23.45 -4.51
CA HIS A 184 -5.27 -24.02 -3.95
C HIS A 184 -5.48 -23.96 -2.45
N PHE A 185 -6.08 -25.03 -1.94
CA PHE A 185 -6.18 -25.26 -0.51
C PHE A 185 -4.79 -25.51 0.04
N ILE A 186 -4.21 -24.47 0.65
CA ILE A 186 -2.89 -24.53 1.24
C ILE A 186 -3.07 -24.34 2.75
N ASP A 187 -2.38 -25.19 3.51
CA ASP A 187 -2.23 -25.04 4.95
C ASP A 187 -1.69 -23.66 5.30
N TYR A 188 -2.38 -22.97 6.23
CA TYR A 188 -1.94 -21.67 6.72
C TYR A 188 -1.36 -21.81 8.12
N ARG A 189 -0.12 -21.37 8.32
CA ARG A 189 0.56 -21.44 9.62
C ARG A 189 1.07 -20.08 10.03
N PHE A 190 0.88 -19.72 11.29
CA PHE A 190 1.48 -18.53 11.89
C PHE A 190 2.00 -18.83 13.29
N LYS A 191 3.06 -18.13 13.69
CA LYS A 191 3.71 -18.28 14.99
C LYS A 191 3.31 -17.15 15.92
N LEU A 192 3.21 -17.45 17.21
CA LEU A 192 2.99 -16.43 18.23
C LEU A 192 4.31 -15.81 18.66
N GLU A 193 4.26 -14.51 18.95
CA GLU A 193 5.40 -13.72 19.40
C GLU A 193 5.28 -13.38 20.90
N GLY A 194 6.35 -12.84 21.48
CA GLY A 194 6.37 -12.39 22.87
C GLY A 194 6.28 -13.53 23.89
N ALA A 195 5.37 -13.42 24.86
CA ALA A 195 5.25 -14.38 25.97
C ALA A 195 4.84 -15.80 25.54
N ASN A 196 4.34 -15.97 24.31
CA ASN A 196 3.91 -17.24 23.73
C ASN A 196 4.87 -17.73 22.63
N GLN A 197 6.10 -17.23 22.62
CA GLN A 197 7.11 -17.61 21.63
C GLN A 197 7.32 -19.14 21.60
N GLY A 198 7.23 -19.71 20.40
CA GLY A 198 7.36 -21.16 20.18
C GLY A 198 6.02 -21.90 20.05
N GLN A 199 4.90 -21.24 20.35
CA GLN A 199 3.57 -21.74 19.99
C GLN A 199 3.22 -21.35 18.55
N GLN A 200 2.48 -22.21 17.87
CA GLN A 200 2.03 -21.95 16.50
C GLN A 200 0.58 -22.39 16.28
N VAL A 201 -0.06 -21.78 15.29
CA VAL A 201 -1.40 -22.12 14.86
C VAL A 201 -1.33 -22.60 13.42
N HIS A 202 -2.01 -23.71 13.13
CA HIS A 202 -2.13 -24.30 11.81
C HIS A 202 -3.60 -24.38 11.41
N PHE A 203 -4.02 -23.59 10.43
CA PHE A 203 -5.28 -23.79 9.75
C PHE A 203 -5.09 -24.84 8.67
N GLN A 204 -5.73 -25.98 8.88
CA GLN A 204 -5.67 -27.14 8.02
C GLN A 204 -6.97 -27.26 7.25
N LEU A 205 -6.89 -27.65 5.97
CA LEU A 205 -8.07 -28.10 5.25
C LEU A 205 -8.18 -29.63 5.23
N ASP A 206 -9.33 -30.15 5.64
CA ASP A 206 -9.64 -31.58 5.63
C ASP A 206 -10.27 -32.01 4.30
N ARG A 207 -11.29 -31.26 3.85
CA ARG A 207 -12.03 -31.54 2.62
C ARG A 207 -12.34 -30.27 1.84
N ALA A 208 -12.19 -30.35 0.52
CA ALA A 208 -12.69 -29.36 -0.41
C ALA A 208 -13.69 -29.97 -1.39
N ASP A 209 -14.83 -29.31 -1.56
CA ASP A 209 -15.74 -29.54 -2.68
C ASP A 209 -15.33 -28.60 -3.81
N VAL A 210 -14.71 -29.12 -4.87
CA VAL A 210 -14.23 -28.32 -6.02
C VAL A 210 -15.04 -28.76 -7.25
N PRO A 211 -15.66 -27.83 -8.02
CA PRO A 211 -16.28 -28.21 -9.26
C PRO A 211 -15.20 -28.71 -10.21
N GLN A 212 -15.54 -29.78 -10.89
CA GLN A 212 -14.80 -30.19 -12.07
C GLN A 212 -15.17 -29.20 -13.19
N ASP A 213 -14.15 -28.56 -13.76
CA ASP A 213 -14.22 -27.55 -14.83
C ASP A 213 -14.75 -26.17 -14.40
N ASN A 214 -14.43 -25.13 -15.21
CA ASN A 214 -14.73 -23.71 -15.00
C ASN A 214 -16.24 -23.36 -15.01
N VAL A 215 -17.12 -24.30 -14.64
CA VAL A 215 -18.55 -24.11 -14.49
C VAL A 215 -18.82 -23.38 -13.18
N LYS A 216 -19.50 -22.24 -13.26
CA LYS A 216 -19.94 -21.50 -12.08
C LYS A 216 -20.86 -22.39 -11.24
N ALA A 217 -20.48 -22.65 -9.99
CA ALA A 217 -21.30 -23.43 -9.07
C ALA A 217 -22.60 -22.69 -8.74
N ALA A 218 -23.66 -23.45 -8.43
CA ALA A 218 -24.98 -22.89 -8.10
C ALA A 218 -25.02 -22.22 -6.71
N THR A 219 -24.06 -22.52 -5.85
CA THR A 219 -23.96 -21.99 -4.49
C THR A 219 -22.51 -21.63 -4.21
N ASP A 220 -22.30 -20.49 -3.55
CA ASP A 220 -20.97 -20.05 -3.16
C ASP A 220 -20.40 -21.00 -2.10
N ARG A 221 -19.13 -21.39 -2.28
CA ARG A 221 -18.41 -22.23 -1.33
C ARG A 221 -17.63 -21.39 -0.36
N GLU A 222 -17.62 -21.84 0.87
CA GLU A 222 -17.05 -21.09 1.97
C GLU A 222 -16.22 -22.01 2.85
N PHE A 223 -15.23 -21.44 3.53
CA PHE A 223 -14.55 -22.14 4.61
C PHE A 223 -15.52 -22.28 5.79
N VAL A 224 -15.65 -23.48 6.30
CA VAL A 224 -16.49 -23.88 7.43
C VAL A 224 -15.61 -24.67 8.40
N LEU A 225 -15.79 -24.50 9.72
CA LEU A 225 -15.11 -25.38 10.69
C LEU A 225 -15.60 -26.82 10.51
N ARG A 226 -14.69 -27.80 10.62
CA ARG A 226 -15.04 -29.23 10.58
C ARG A 226 -16.11 -29.54 11.61
N SER A 227 -17.10 -30.36 11.24
CA SER A 227 -18.24 -30.63 12.13
C SER A 227 -17.84 -31.32 13.43
N GLU A 228 -16.81 -32.17 13.40
CA GLU A 228 -16.29 -32.89 14.56
C GLU A 228 -14.87 -32.45 14.90
N ASN A 229 -14.62 -32.17 16.19
CA ASN A 229 -13.30 -31.80 16.72
C ASN A 229 -12.56 -30.76 15.83
N PRO A 230 -13.14 -29.59 15.53
CA PRO A 230 -12.51 -28.61 14.65
C PRO A 230 -11.24 -27.98 15.22
N VAL A 231 -10.96 -28.17 16.50
CA VAL A 231 -9.83 -27.58 17.22
C VAL A 231 -9.07 -28.68 17.91
N LEU A 232 -7.79 -28.80 17.59
CA LEU A 232 -6.88 -29.80 18.14
C LEU A 232 -5.66 -29.09 18.74
N TRP A 233 -5.32 -29.42 19.97
CA TRP A 233 -4.12 -28.92 20.62
C TRP A 233 -3.11 -30.06 20.79
N ASP A 234 -1.92 -29.89 20.24
CA ASP A 234 -0.78 -30.78 20.46
C ASP A 234 0.22 -30.11 21.43
N GLY A 235 0.18 -30.53 22.69
CA GLY A 235 1.09 -30.03 23.72
C GLY A 235 2.56 -30.45 23.53
N GLY A 236 2.84 -31.45 22.69
CA GLY A 236 4.22 -31.87 22.38
C GLY A 236 4.90 -30.92 21.40
N SER A 237 4.17 -30.48 20.37
CA SER A 237 4.66 -29.53 19.36
C SER A 237 4.30 -28.07 19.66
N ASN A 238 3.48 -27.81 20.69
CA ASN A 238 2.89 -26.50 20.98
C ASN A 238 2.09 -25.93 19.79
N GLU A 239 1.41 -26.81 19.06
CA GLU A 239 0.62 -26.46 17.87
C GLU A 239 -0.88 -26.55 18.14
N LEU A 240 -1.59 -25.48 17.77
CA LEU A 240 -3.04 -25.45 17.66
C LEU A 240 -3.44 -25.68 16.20
N THR A 241 -4.05 -26.82 15.90
CA THR A 241 -4.63 -27.09 14.58
C THR A 241 -6.12 -26.73 14.57
N VAL A 242 -6.52 -25.82 13.67
CA VAL A 242 -7.92 -25.53 13.38
C VAL A 242 -8.27 -26.12 12.02
N VAL A 243 -9.23 -27.05 12.00
CA VAL A 243 -9.56 -27.85 10.83
C VAL A 243 -10.79 -27.28 10.14
N PHE A 244 -10.65 -27.02 8.84
CA PHE A 244 -11.67 -26.46 7.98
C PHE A 244 -12.11 -27.44 6.89
N GLU A 245 -13.32 -27.22 6.39
CA GLU A 245 -13.86 -27.77 5.15
C GLU A 245 -14.18 -26.60 4.20
N TYR A 246 -14.02 -26.79 2.90
CA TYR A 246 -14.39 -25.82 1.88
C TYR A 246 -15.56 -26.35 1.07
N ARG A 247 -16.78 -25.91 1.39
CA ARG A 247 -18.03 -26.40 0.81
C ARG A 247 -19.16 -25.39 0.98
N PRO A 248 -20.33 -25.58 0.35
CA PRO A 248 -21.49 -24.76 0.66
C PRO A 248 -21.89 -24.90 2.14
N LEU A 249 -22.29 -23.79 2.76
CA LEU A 249 -22.95 -23.80 4.06
C LEU A 249 -24.34 -24.41 3.94
N THR A 250 -24.73 -25.20 4.93
CA THR A 250 -26.13 -25.57 5.12
C THR A 250 -26.92 -24.43 5.78
N ASP A 251 -28.24 -24.44 5.63
CA ASP A 251 -29.13 -23.46 6.30
C ASP A 251 -28.98 -23.49 7.82
N ALA A 252 -28.80 -24.69 8.39
CA ALA A 252 -28.59 -24.90 9.83
C ALA A 252 -27.27 -24.28 10.31
N GLU A 253 -26.17 -24.46 9.55
CA GLU A 253 -24.89 -23.83 9.87
C GLU A 253 -24.95 -22.31 9.73
N THR A 254 -25.62 -21.81 8.70
CA THR A 254 -25.82 -20.36 8.49
C THR A 254 -26.56 -19.76 9.68
N ALA A 255 -27.63 -20.39 10.14
CA ALA A 255 -28.37 -19.96 11.32
C ALA A 255 -27.52 -20.05 12.60
N ASN A 256 -26.73 -21.11 12.77
CA ASN A 256 -25.88 -21.30 13.95
C ASN A 256 -24.76 -20.26 14.05
N TYR A 257 -24.07 -19.97 12.93
CA TYR A 257 -23.05 -18.91 12.91
C TYR A 257 -23.67 -17.53 13.15
N LEU A 258 -24.86 -17.27 12.59
CA LEU A 258 -25.57 -16.01 12.81
C LEU A 258 -26.00 -15.84 14.28
N ASP A 259 -26.52 -16.89 14.92
CA ASP A 259 -26.84 -16.89 16.35
C ASP A 259 -25.58 -16.65 17.19
N THR A 260 -24.50 -17.39 16.91
CA THR A 260 -23.22 -17.25 17.62
C THR A 260 -22.68 -15.82 17.50
N TYR A 261 -22.69 -15.24 16.31
CA TYR A 261 -22.31 -13.83 16.10
C TYR A 261 -23.19 -12.86 16.91
N ASN A 262 -24.50 -13.09 16.92
CA ASN A 262 -25.48 -12.19 17.56
C ASN A 262 -25.57 -12.34 19.08
N ARG A 263 -25.17 -13.49 19.65
CA ARG A 263 -25.27 -13.83 21.07
C ARG A 263 -24.65 -12.80 22.03
N PRO A 264 -23.42 -12.30 21.81
CA PRO A 264 -22.84 -11.27 22.67
C PRO A 264 -23.36 -9.85 22.37
N LEU A 265 -24.16 -9.65 21.32
CA LEU A 265 -24.57 -8.32 20.86
C LEU A 265 -25.96 -7.91 21.36
N PRO A 266 -26.18 -6.62 21.68
CA PRO A 266 -27.51 -6.12 21.96
C PRO A 266 -28.41 -6.21 20.72
N LYS A 267 -29.72 -6.37 20.90
CA LYS A 267 -30.70 -6.52 19.81
C LYS A 267 -30.59 -5.46 18.70
N SER A 268 -30.16 -4.23 19.02
CA SER A 268 -29.99 -3.14 18.05
C SER A 268 -28.80 -3.31 17.09
N LYS A 269 -27.82 -4.15 17.44
CA LYS A 269 -26.61 -4.42 16.63
C LYS A 269 -26.59 -5.81 16.00
N GLN A 270 -27.67 -6.58 16.18
CA GLN A 270 -27.77 -7.93 15.62
C GLN A 270 -27.96 -7.87 14.10
N ARG A 271 -27.28 -8.78 13.40
CA ARG A 271 -27.39 -8.94 11.95
C ARG A 271 -28.50 -9.93 11.61
N LYS A 272 -29.11 -9.74 10.43
CA LYS A 272 -30.12 -10.65 9.86
C LYS A 272 -29.56 -11.61 8.82
N THR A 273 -28.36 -11.32 8.32
CA THR A 273 -27.66 -12.09 7.29
C THR A 273 -26.25 -12.39 7.76
N LEU A 274 -25.71 -13.51 7.31
CA LEU A 274 -24.34 -13.91 7.56
C LEU A 274 -23.47 -13.48 6.38
N ASP A 275 -22.54 -12.56 6.62
CA ASP A 275 -21.45 -12.29 5.69
C ASP A 275 -20.14 -12.92 6.22
N ARG A 276 -19.08 -12.89 5.40
CA ARG A 276 -17.77 -13.46 5.77
C ARG A 276 -17.23 -12.89 7.10
N ALA A 277 -17.37 -11.58 7.31
CA ALA A 277 -16.86 -10.92 8.51
C ALA A 277 -17.59 -11.41 9.77
N ALA A 278 -18.93 -11.49 9.74
CA ALA A 278 -19.71 -12.05 10.83
C ALA A 278 -19.40 -13.53 11.06
N ARG A 279 -19.17 -14.31 9.99
CA ARG A 279 -18.76 -15.71 10.08
C ARG A 279 -17.40 -15.87 10.77
N CYS A 280 -16.40 -15.05 10.42
CA CYS A 280 -15.08 -15.11 11.08
C CYS A 280 -15.17 -14.84 12.58
N VAL A 281 -15.98 -13.85 12.99
CA VAL A 281 -16.24 -13.57 14.42
C VAL A 281 -16.93 -14.75 15.10
N ALA A 282 -17.88 -15.40 14.44
CA ALA A 282 -18.54 -16.58 15.01
C ALA A 282 -17.58 -17.79 15.11
N MET A 283 -16.75 -18.03 14.10
CA MET A 283 -15.71 -19.08 14.12
C MET A 283 -14.71 -18.85 15.24
N GLU A 284 -14.26 -17.61 15.43
CA GLU A 284 -13.38 -17.23 16.52
C GLU A 284 -13.99 -17.62 17.89
N GLN A 285 -15.26 -17.29 18.14
CA GLN A 285 -15.94 -17.67 19.38
C GLN A 285 -15.99 -19.19 19.57
N VAL A 286 -16.28 -19.94 18.51
CA VAL A 286 -16.28 -21.42 18.55
C VAL A 286 -14.88 -21.95 18.89
N ILE A 287 -13.84 -21.43 18.24
CA ILE A 287 -12.45 -21.87 18.43
C ILE A 287 -11.99 -21.57 19.86
N LEU A 288 -12.20 -20.34 20.34
CA LEU A 288 -11.80 -19.96 21.69
C LEU A 288 -12.55 -20.78 22.75
N THR A 289 -13.85 -21.04 22.56
CA THR A 289 -14.65 -21.86 23.48
C THR A 289 -14.19 -23.32 23.53
N ALA A 290 -13.68 -23.86 22.42
CA ALA A 290 -13.15 -25.22 22.37
C ALA A 290 -11.80 -25.38 23.09
N LEU A 291 -11.04 -24.29 23.27
CA LEU A 291 -9.78 -24.28 24.00
C LEU A 291 -9.99 -24.23 25.51
N SER A 292 -9.21 -24.98 26.27
CA SER A 292 -9.23 -24.92 27.74
C SER A 292 -8.77 -23.56 28.24
N ASP A 293 -9.41 -23.05 29.30
CA ASP A 293 -9.16 -21.71 29.86
C ASP A 293 -7.74 -21.53 30.44
N ASN A 294 -7.02 -22.63 30.69
CA ASN A 294 -5.65 -22.62 31.21
C ASN A 294 -4.57 -22.61 30.12
N LEU A 295 -4.94 -22.66 28.84
CA LEU A 295 -3.98 -22.65 27.73
C LEU A 295 -3.58 -21.21 27.38
N PRO A 296 -2.30 -20.81 27.55
CA PRO A 296 -1.86 -19.44 27.28
C PRO A 296 -2.11 -18.97 25.84
N ILE A 297 -2.13 -19.89 24.88
CA ILE A 297 -2.46 -19.62 23.48
C ILE A 297 -3.86 -19.02 23.31
N ARG A 298 -4.82 -19.41 24.14
CA ARG A 298 -6.21 -18.93 24.05
C ARG A 298 -6.26 -17.42 24.29
N ASP A 299 -5.62 -16.96 25.36
CA ASP A 299 -5.58 -15.53 25.69
C ASP A 299 -4.82 -14.75 24.62
N ALA A 300 -3.69 -15.30 24.15
CA ALA A 300 -2.89 -14.70 23.07
C ALA A 300 -3.72 -14.45 21.80
N LEU A 301 -4.56 -15.42 21.44
CA LEU A 301 -5.42 -15.37 20.25
C LEU A 301 -6.58 -14.38 20.39
N ALA A 302 -7.06 -14.16 21.62
CA ALA A 302 -8.15 -13.22 21.92
C ALA A 302 -7.67 -11.76 22.03
N LEU A 303 -6.36 -11.50 22.20
CA LEU A 303 -5.82 -10.15 22.32
C LEU A 303 -5.96 -9.35 21.01
N PRO A 304 -6.16 -8.02 21.09
CA PRO A 304 -6.19 -7.13 19.93
C PRO A 304 -4.92 -7.23 19.07
N HIS A 305 -5.06 -7.33 17.76
CA HIS A 305 -3.92 -7.34 16.83
C HIS A 305 -3.45 -5.92 16.53
N LYS A 306 -2.14 -5.65 16.70
CA LYS A 306 -1.50 -4.34 16.39
C LYS A 306 -2.22 -3.10 16.95
N GLY A 307 -2.94 -3.24 18.07
CA GLY A 307 -3.68 -2.14 18.70
C GLY A 307 -5.07 -1.85 18.10
N GLU A 308 -5.55 -2.63 17.12
CA GLU A 308 -6.94 -2.58 16.66
C GLU A 308 -7.86 -3.27 17.67
N ALA A 309 -8.49 -2.49 18.55
CA ALA A 309 -9.35 -3.01 19.63
C ALA A 309 -10.54 -3.86 19.13
N GLU A 310 -10.96 -3.72 17.87
CA GLU A 310 -12.10 -4.43 17.29
C GLU A 310 -11.75 -5.78 16.67
N LYS A 311 -10.46 -6.10 16.48
CA LYS A 311 -10.02 -7.36 15.86
C LYS A 311 -8.97 -8.06 16.70
N SER A 312 -9.30 -9.25 17.19
CA SER A 312 -8.33 -10.11 17.83
C SER A 312 -7.31 -10.65 16.82
N LEU A 313 -6.20 -11.19 17.34
CA LEU A 313 -5.20 -11.89 16.54
C LEU A 313 -5.82 -13.05 15.75
N LEU A 314 -6.68 -13.86 16.38
CA LEU A 314 -7.35 -14.97 15.70
C LEU A 314 -8.31 -14.47 14.62
N ASN A 315 -9.09 -13.41 14.89
CA ASN A 315 -10.01 -12.83 13.91
C ASN A 315 -9.27 -12.33 12.67
N TYR A 316 -8.12 -11.68 12.87
CA TYR A 316 -7.26 -11.21 11.79
C TYR A 316 -6.83 -12.38 10.89
N HIS A 317 -6.27 -13.44 11.47
CA HIS A 317 -5.81 -14.60 10.70
C HIS A 317 -6.96 -15.37 10.04
N LEU A 318 -8.12 -15.51 10.69
CA LEU A 318 -9.32 -16.11 10.09
C LEU A 318 -9.79 -15.31 8.88
N ASN A 319 -9.81 -13.98 8.96
CA ASN A 319 -10.16 -13.15 7.81
C ASN A 319 -9.15 -13.32 6.67
N GLN A 320 -7.85 -13.40 6.96
CA GLN A 320 -6.83 -13.63 5.94
C GLN A 320 -6.99 -14.98 5.24
N TYR A 321 -7.15 -16.05 6.03
CA TYR A 321 -7.30 -17.40 5.50
C TYR A 321 -8.60 -17.57 4.70
N THR A 322 -9.72 -17.04 5.20
CA THR A 322 -11.02 -17.19 4.53
C THR A 322 -11.28 -16.18 3.42
N ALA A 323 -10.47 -15.13 3.30
CA ALA A 323 -10.58 -14.15 2.22
C ALA A 323 -10.08 -14.68 0.87
N ARG A 324 -9.24 -15.72 0.86
CA ARG A 324 -8.52 -16.13 -0.35
C ARG A 324 -8.75 -17.59 -0.72
N ASN A 325 -9.66 -17.78 -1.68
CA ASN A 325 -9.54 -18.79 -2.74
C ASN A 325 -10.37 -18.43 -4.00
N THR A 326 -10.68 -17.14 -4.17
CA THR A 326 -11.52 -16.65 -5.28
C THR A 326 -10.97 -15.38 -5.94
N SER A 327 -9.72 -15.01 -5.67
CA SER A 327 -9.10 -13.82 -6.24
C SER A 327 -8.64 -14.07 -7.67
N ASP A 328 -9.03 -13.15 -8.54
CA ASP A 328 -8.52 -13.02 -9.89
C ASP A 328 -7.27 -12.14 -9.84
N TYR A 329 -6.14 -12.62 -10.38
CA TYR A 329 -4.91 -11.84 -10.45
C TYR A 329 -4.61 -11.45 -11.91
N PHE A 330 -4.12 -10.24 -12.11
CA PHE A 330 -3.69 -9.75 -13.42
C PHE A 330 -2.19 -9.41 -13.40
N VAL A 331 -1.39 -10.37 -13.88
CA VAL A 331 0.07 -10.25 -13.90
C VAL A 331 0.53 -9.52 -15.15
N HIS A 332 1.12 -8.34 -14.99
CA HIS A 332 1.71 -7.59 -16.10
C HIS A 332 2.81 -8.37 -16.81
N LYS A 333 2.82 -8.32 -18.15
CA LYS A 333 3.97 -8.76 -18.96
C LYS A 333 5.21 -7.90 -18.70
N ASP A 334 5.02 -6.58 -18.57
CA ASP A 334 6.07 -5.61 -18.26
C ASP A 334 5.52 -4.49 -17.38
N LEU A 335 5.49 -4.73 -16.07
CA LEU A 335 5.05 -3.73 -15.09
C LEU A 335 5.92 -2.47 -15.14
N GLY A 336 7.22 -2.62 -15.38
CA GLY A 336 8.16 -1.50 -15.42
C GLY A 336 7.89 -0.56 -16.61
N GLY A 337 7.65 -1.12 -17.80
CA GLY A 337 7.24 -0.36 -18.98
C GLY A 337 5.91 0.35 -18.77
N PHE A 338 4.91 -0.35 -18.21
CA PHE A 338 3.62 0.25 -17.86
C PHE A 338 3.78 1.46 -16.92
N LEU A 339 4.47 1.29 -15.79
CA LEU A 339 4.64 2.35 -14.80
C LEU A 339 5.44 3.53 -15.35
N ARG A 340 6.51 3.30 -16.11
CA ARG A 340 7.29 4.38 -16.74
C ARG A 340 6.46 5.18 -17.75
N GLY A 341 5.64 4.51 -18.56
CA GLY A 341 4.76 5.18 -19.51
C GLY A 341 3.69 6.03 -18.82
N GLN A 342 3.08 5.52 -17.75
CA GLN A 342 2.13 6.29 -16.95
C GLN A 342 2.80 7.45 -16.20
N LEU A 343 4.04 7.26 -15.73
CA LEU A 343 4.81 8.29 -15.05
C LEU A 343 5.13 9.47 -15.98
N ASP A 344 5.55 9.18 -17.21
CA ASP A 344 5.81 10.22 -18.22
C ASP A 344 4.57 11.07 -18.50
N PHE A 345 3.40 10.44 -18.64
CA PHE A 345 2.13 11.16 -18.78
C PHE A 345 1.79 11.99 -17.54
N TYR A 346 1.91 11.40 -16.34
CA TYR A 346 1.63 12.08 -15.09
C TYR A 346 2.47 13.34 -14.92
N LEU A 347 3.78 13.23 -15.17
CA LEU A 347 4.70 14.37 -15.10
C LEU A 347 4.31 15.48 -16.09
N LYS A 348 3.95 15.14 -17.33
CA LYS A 348 3.63 16.13 -18.38
C LYS A 348 2.28 16.85 -18.23
N ASN A 349 1.32 16.25 -17.53
CA ASN A 349 -0.06 16.76 -17.48
C ASN A 349 -0.46 17.27 -16.10
N GLU A 350 0.20 16.81 -15.04
CA GLU A 350 -0.21 17.10 -13.66
C GLU A 350 0.89 17.68 -12.79
N VAL A 351 2.16 17.63 -13.22
CA VAL A 351 3.30 18.15 -12.45
C VAL A 351 3.97 19.33 -13.16
N LEU A 352 4.33 19.15 -14.44
CA LEU A 352 4.85 20.18 -15.34
C LEU A 352 3.69 20.89 -16.05
#